data_AF-A0AAE1TZM3-F1
#
_entry.id   AF-A0AAE1TZM3-F1
#
_cell.length_a   1.000
_cell.length_b   1.000
_cell.length_c   1.000
_cell.angle_alpha   90.00
_cell.angle_beta   90.00
_cell.angle_gamma   90.00
#
_symmetry.space_group_name_H-M   'P 1'
#
loop_
_entity.id
_entity.type
_entity.pdbx_description
1 polymer ?
#
loop_
_entity_poly.entity_id
_entity_poly.type
_entity_poly.pdbx_seq_one_letter_code
_entity_poly.pdbx_strand_id
1 'polypeptide(L)'
;MLCTQLETTTTAEDVMEKLSSFMKANRIPWENCCGVCTDGAPVMLGSKSGFQKRVKEVAPNAMGVHCMIHRFALASKTLPDELCKILEAVVKCVNFVKAGALNSRLFQNLCRDMDSEHEALLFYSKVRWLSKGNVVNRVFD
;
A
#
# COMPACT_ATOMS: atom_id res chain seq x y z
N MET A 1 -5.78 9.90 12.44
CA MET A 1 -4.78 8.93 11.96
C MET A 1 -4.01 8.44 13.18
N LEU A 2 -3.90 7.12 13.39
CA LEU A 2 -3.10 6.53 14.47
C LEU A 2 -1.77 6.06 13.88
N CYS A 3 -0.66 6.60 14.37
CA CYS A 3 0.69 6.18 14.01
C CYS A 3 1.51 6.11 15.31
N THR A 4 1.65 4.91 15.86
CA THR A 4 2.36 4.66 17.12
C THR A 4 3.31 3.49 16.94
N GLN A 5 4.43 3.54 17.66
CA GLN A 5 5.35 2.43 17.75
C GLN A 5 4.76 1.31 18.63
N LEU A 6 5.08 0.06 18.28
CA LEU A 6 4.91 -1.11 19.14
C LEU A 6 6.27 -1.37 19.81
N GLU A 7 6.31 -1.35 21.14
CA GLU A 7 7.56 -1.30 21.90
C GLU A 7 8.29 -2.65 21.99
N THR A 8 7.52 -3.74 21.96
CA THR A 8 8.04 -5.09 22.20
C THR A 8 7.78 -5.98 21.01
N THR A 9 6.58 -6.55 20.91
CA THR A 9 6.19 -7.50 19.89
C THR A 9 5.22 -6.87 18.89
N THR A 10 4.97 -7.60 17.82
CA THR A 10 4.04 -7.21 16.75
C THR A 10 2.86 -8.18 16.69
N THR A 11 2.40 -8.64 17.85
CA THR A 11 1.28 -9.58 17.95
C THR A 11 -0.06 -8.87 17.71
N ALA A 12 -1.11 -9.67 17.49
CA ALA A 12 -2.47 -9.16 17.36
C ALA A 12 -2.93 -8.43 18.63
N GLU A 13 -2.40 -8.81 19.79
CA GLU A 13 -2.70 -8.20 21.08
C GLU A 13 -2.12 -6.79 21.16
N ASP A 14 -0.84 -6.64 20.83
CA ASP A 14 -0.15 -5.34 20.84
C ASP A 14 -0.86 -4.32 19.93
N VAL A 15 -1.28 -4.77 18.74
CA VAL A 15 -2.04 -3.95 17.78
C VAL A 15 -3.41 -3.59 18.34
N MET A 16 -4.11 -4.56 18.95
CA MET A 16 -5.43 -4.35 19.54
C MET A 16 -5.39 -3.39 20.74
N GLU A 17 -4.37 -3.48 21.59
CA GLU A 17 -4.20 -2.62 22.74
C GLU A 17 -3.99 -1.15 22.32
N LYS A 18 -3.10 -0.90 21.35
CA LYS A 18 -2.88 0.45 20.82
C LYS A 18 -4.14 1.00 20.16
N LEU A 19 -4.85 0.21 19.38
CA LEU A 19 -6.10 0.64 18.74
C LEU A 19 -7.20 0.92 19.78
N SER A 20 -7.37 0.04 20.77
CA SER A 20 -8.37 0.21 21.83
C SER A 20 -8.10 1.46 22.66
N SER A 21 -6.84 1.72 22.98
CA SER A 21 -6.41 2.94 23.68
C SER A 21 -6.74 4.19 22.87
N PHE A 22 -6.49 4.16 21.55
CA PHE A 22 -6.85 5.24 20.65
C PHE A 22 -8.37 5.45 20.58
N MET A 23 -9.16 4.40 20.40
CA MET A 23 -10.62 4.50 20.33
C MET A 23 -11.19 5.07 21.63
N LYS A 24 -10.70 4.60 22.79
CA LYS A 24 -11.09 5.12 24.12
C LYS A 24 -10.75 6.59 24.28
N ALA A 25 -9.52 7.00 23.95
CA ALA A 25 -9.07 8.39 24.05
C ALA A 25 -9.91 9.34 23.18
N ASN A 26 -10.38 8.85 22.03
CA ASN A 26 -11.21 9.61 21.09
C ASN A 26 -12.71 9.41 21.30
N ARG A 27 -13.12 8.67 22.35
CA ARG A 27 -14.53 8.36 22.65
C ARG A 27 -15.29 7.75 21.46
N ILE A 28 -14.61 6.88 20.70
CA ILE A 28 -15.19 6.15 19.57
C ILE A 28 -15.66 4.78 20.08
N PRO A 29 -16.97 4.51 20.14
CA PRO A 29 -17.49 3.21 20.53
C PRO A 29 -17.15 2.13 19.51
N TRP A 30 -16.90 0.91 19.96
CA TRP A 30 -16.58 -0.23 19.07
C TRP A 30 -17.77 -0.65 18.21
N GLU A 31 -18.99 -0.38 18.68
CA GLU A 31 -20.25 -0.64 18.00
C GLU A 31 -20.35 0.13 16.67
N ASN A 32 -19.64 1.26 16.55
CA ASN A 32 -19.56 2.05 15.33
C ASN A 32 -18.54 1.47 14.32
N CYS A 33 -17.74 0.48 14.71
CA CYS A 33 -16.79 -0.18 13.83
C CYS A 33 -17.53 -1.11 12.86
N CYS A 34 -17.71 -0.65 11.62
CA CYS A 34 -18.36 -1.43 10.56
C CYS A 34 -17.40 -2.45 9.92
N GLY A 35 -16.09 -2.26 10.06
CA GLY A 35 -15.12 -3.18 9.50
C GLY A 35 -13.68 -2.74 9.69
N VAL A 36 -12.79 -3.70 9.43
CA VAL A 36 -11.34 -3.56 9.55
C VAL A 36 -10.67 -4.10 8.30
N CYS A 37 -9.79 -3.28 7.73
CA CYS A 37 -9.03 -3.61 6.53
C CYS A 37 -7.55 -3.80 6.90
N THR A 38 -6.99 -5.00 6.67
CA THR A 38 -5.59 -5.31 7.02
C THR A 38 -4.81 -5.81 5.81
N ASP A 39 -3.48 -5.74 5.87
CA ASP A 39 -2.59 -6.18 4.78
C ASP A 39 -2.57 -7.71 4.57
N GLY A 40 -3.22 -8.48 5.42
CA GLY A 40 -3.30 -9.92 5.30
C GLY A 40 -2.13 -10.68 5.92
N ALA A 41 -1.28 -10.03 6.72
CA ALA A 41 -0.26 -10.73 7.49
C ALA A 41 -0.91 -11.80 8.40
N PRO A 42 -0.23 -12.94 8.69
CA PRO A 42 -0.81 -13.99 9.52
C PRO A 42 -1.32 -13.51 10.88
N VAL A 43 -0.61 -12.55 11.49
CA VAL A 43 -1.02 -11.91 12.74
C VAL A 43 -2.33 -11.12 12.62
N MET A 44 -2.66 -10.65 11.43
CA MET A 44 -3.88 -9.90 11.15
C MET A 44 -5.07 -10.82 10.86
N LEU A 45 -4.86 -11.87 10.05
CA LEU A 45 -5.92 -12.76 9.56
C LEU A 45 -6.17 -14.01 10.39
N GLY A 46 -5.32 -14.31 11.38
CA GLY A 46 -5.41 -15.54 12.17
C GLY A 46 -6.82 -15.79 12.74
N SER A 47 -7.39 -16.95 12.47
CA SER A 47 -8.77 -17.30 12.86
C SER A 47 -8.95 -17.52 14.36
N LYS A 48 -7.86 -17.89 15.07
CA LYS A 48 -7.86 -18.16 16.51
C LYS A 48 -7.42 -16.95 17.34
N SER A 49 -6.30 -16.33 16.97
CA SER A 49 -5.63 -15.29 17.75
C SER A 49 -5.29 -14.04 16.93
N GLY A 50 -5.77 -13.94 15.69
CA GLY A 50 -5.47 -12.82 14.81
C GLY A 50 -6.21 -11.53 15.20
N PHE A 51 -5.69 -10.41 14.75
CA PHE A 51 -6.24 -9.09 15.08
C PHE A 51 -7.71 -8.93 14.63
N GLN A 52 -8.07 -9.40 13.43
CA GLN A 52 -9.46 -9.35 12.97
C GLN A 52 -10.41 -10.16 13.86
N LYS A 53 -9.94 -11.29 14.42
CA LYS A 53 -10.71 -12.09 15.36
C LYS A 53 -10.97 -11.31 16.66
N ARG A 54 -9.95 -10.65 17.21
CA ARG A 54 -10.06 -9.79 18.40
C ARG A 54 -10.98 -8.59 18.18
N VAL A 55 -10.92 -7.94 17.02
CA VAL A 55 -11.86 -6.86 16.66
C VAL A 55 -13.30 -7.37 16.66
N LYS A 56 -13.56 -8.57 16.12
CA LYS A 56 -14.91 -9.17 16.14
C LYS A 56 -15.43 -9.52 17.53
N GLU A 57 -14.57 -9.68 18.53
CA GLU A 57 -15.01 -9.94 19.91
C GLU A 57 -15.62 -8.69 20.57
N VAL A 58 -15.15 -7.50 20.19
CA VAL A 58 -15.67 -6.21 20.70
C VAL A 58 -16.62 -5.52 19.71
N ALA A 59 -16.56 -5.88 18.43
CA ALA A 59 -17.43 -5.38 17.36
C ALA A 59 -17.93 -6.56 16.50
N PRO A 60 -18.92 -7.34 16.96
CA PRO A 60 -19.36 -8.58 16.28
C PRO A 60 -19.83 -8.41 14.84
N ASN A 61 -20.38 -7.23 14.52
CA ASN A 61 -20.87 -6.89 13.19
C ASN A 61 -19.78 -6.36 12.25
N ALA A 62 -18.55 -6.15 12.75
CA ALA A 62 -17.46 -5.63 11.94
C ALA A 62 -17.01 -6.64 10.89
N MET A 63 -16.92 -6.20 9.63
CA MET A 63 -16.37 -7.02 8.55
C MET A 63 -14.83 -6.99 8.58
N GLY A 64 -14.19 -8.16 8.50
CA GLY A 64 -12.76 -8.27 8.24
C GLY A 64 -12.51 -8.32 6.74
N VAL A 65 -11.74 -7.39 6.20
CA VAL A 65 -11.43 -7.31 4.77
C VAL A 65 -9.92 -7.34 4.57
N HIS A 66 -9.46 -8.12 3.60
CA HIS A 66 -8.07 -8.08 3.15
C HIS A 66 -7.87 -6.89 2.22
N CYS A 67 -6.89 -6.04 2.52
CA CYS A 67 -6.55 -4.85 1.77
C CYS A 67 -6.41 -5.15 0.28
N MET A 68 -7.32 -4.57 -0.52
CA MET A 68 -7.35 -4.76 -1.97
C MET A 68 -6.03 -4.36 -2.61
N ILE A 69 -5.41 -3.27 -2.12
CA ILE A 69 -4.11 -2.80 -2.60
C ILE A 69 -3.02 -3.86 -2.36
N HIS A 70 -3.03 -4.50 -1.20
CA HIS A 70 -2.08 -5.58 -0.92
C HIS A 70 -2.33 -6.79 -1.82
N ARG A 71 -3.61 -7.17 -2.02
CA ARG A 71 -3.98 -8.26 -2.94
C ARG A 71 -3.52 -7.99 -4.37
N PHE A 72 -3.70 -6.77 -4.87
CA PHE A 72 -3.18 -6.37 -6.18
C PHE A 72 -1.65 -6.46 -6.23
N ALA A 73 -0.95 -6.01 -5.19
CA ALA A 73 0.50 -6.16 -5.12
C ALA A 73 0.95 -7.63 -5.14
N LEU A 74 0.25 -8.52 -4.43
CA LEU A 74 0.52 -9.96 -4.47
C LEU A 74 0.23 -10.56 -5.86
N ALA A 75 -0.93 -10.26 -6.46
CA ALA A 75 -1.28 -10.73 -7.80
C ALA A 75 -0.28 -10.23 -8.87
N SER A 76 0.25 -9.01 -8.72
CA SER A 76 1.29 -8.50 -9.64
C SER A 76 2.58 -9.33 -9.63
N LYS A 77 2.83 -10.12 -8.57
CA LYS A 77 3.99 -11.03 -8.49
C LYS A 77 3.76 -12.35 -9.21
N THR A 78 2.52 -12.65 -9.61
CA THR A 78 2.15 -13.87 -10.33
C THR A 78 1.99 -13.60 -11.84
N LEU A 79 2.45 -12.45 -12.32
CA LEU A 79 2.44 -12.13 -13.75
C LEU A 79 3.43 -13.02 -14.51
N PRO A 80 3.17 -13.33 -15.79
CA PRO A 80 4.13 -14.00 -16.66
C PRO A 80 5.49 -13.32 -16.65
N ASP A 81 6.57 -14.12 -16.75
CA ASP A 81 7.95 -13.63 -16.68
C ASP A 81 8.26 -12.53 -17.70
N GLU A 82 7.69 -12.61 -18.90
CA GLU A 82 7.85 -11.60 -19.94
C GLU A 82 7.30 -10.23 -19.50
N LEU A 83 6.10 -10.22 -18.90
CA LEU A 83 5.52 -9.00 -18.35
C LEU A 83 6.33 -8.48 -17.17
N CYS A 84 6.81 -9.37 -16.29
CA CYS A 84 7.67 -8.99 -15.18
C CYS A 84 8.95 -8.28 -15.66
N LYS A 85 9.62 -8.80 -16.70
CA LYS A 85 10.81 -8.19 -17.29
C LYS A 85 10.54 -6.80 -17.85
N ILE A 86 9.43 -6.63 -18.59
CA ILE A 86 9.02 -5.33 -19.13
C ILE A 86 8.77 -4.33 -17.99
N LEU A 87 8.00 -4.73 -16.96
CA LEU A 87 7.72 -3.88 -15.81
C LEU A 87 8.99 -3.47 -15.07
N GLU A 88 9.96 -4.37 -14.92
CA GLU A 88 11.25 -4.05 -14.31
C GLU A 88 12.08 -3.09 -15.16
N ALA A 89 12.06 -3.23 -16.48
CA ALA A 89 12.73 -2.30 -17.39
C ALA A 89 12.12 -0.89 -17.28
N VAL A 90 10.78 -0.78 -17.32
CA VAL A 90 10.07 0.48 -17.14
C VAL A 90 10.43 1.14 -15.80
N VAL A 91 10.41 0.38 -14.70
CA VAL A 91 10.79 0.87 -13.37
C VAL A 91 12.25 1.37 -13.34
N LYS A 92 13.18 0.68 -14.00
CA LYS A 92 14.58 1.11 -14.10
C LYS A 92 14.71 2.45 -14.84
N CYS A 93 14.04 2.58 -15.99
CA CYS A 93 14.03 3.82 -16.77
C CYS A 93 13.45 5.00 -15.97
N VAL A 94 12.30 4.78 -15.33
CA VAL A 94 11.64 5.79 -14.49
C VAL A 94 12.53 6.21 -13.33
N ASN A 95 13.13 5.26 -12.62
CA ASN A 95 14.03 5.57 -11.51
C ASN A 95 15.27 6.34 -11.99
N PHE A 96 15.83 6.02 -13.15
CA PHE A 96 16.95 6.76 -13.74
C PHE A 96 16.60 8.23 -14.02
N VAL A 97 15.43 8.48 -14.60
CA VAL A 97 14.94 9.85 -14.84
C VAL A 97 14.71 10.61 -13.53
N LYS A 98 14.13 9.94 -12.53
CA LYS A 98 13.78 10.53 -11.24
C LYS A 98 14.94 10.63 -10.26
N ALA A 99 16.06 9.95 -10.50
CA ALA A 99 17.23 9.96 -9.62
C ALA A 99 17.93 11.33 -9.57
N GLY A 100 17.71 12.20 -10.56
CA GLY A 100 18.38 13.50 -10.63
C GLY A 100 17.51 14.60 -11.24
N ALA A 101 17.65 15.81 -10.71
CA ALA A 101 16.91 16.98 -11.18
C ALA A 101 17.23 17.33 -12.64
N LEU A 102 18.47 17.12 -13.10
CA LEU A 102 18.86 17.32 -14.50
C LEU A 102 18.12 16.35 -15.42
N ASN A 103 18.14 15.05 -15.13
CA ASN A 103 17.47 14.03 -15.94
C ASN A 103 15.97 14.30 -16.04
N SER A 104 15.34 14.71 -14.93
CA SER A 104 13.91 15.08 -14.93
C SER A 104 13.62 16.29 -15.83
N ARG A 105 14.47 17.33 -15.84
CA ARG A 105 14.31 18.48 -16.74
C ARG A 105 14.53 18.11 -18.22
N LEU A 106 15.54 17.29 -18.50
CA LEU A 106 15.82 16.81 -19.85
C LEU A 106 14.67 15.96 -20.39
N PHE A 107 14.15 15.05 -19.57
CA PHE A 107 12.97 14.26 -19.91
C PHE A 107 11.74 15.14 -20.17
N GLN A 108 11.53 16.18 -19.34
CA GLN A 108 10.42 17.10 -19.52
C GLN A 108 10.49 17.83 -20.88
N ASN A 109 11.68 18.29 -21.28
CA ASN A 109 11.88 18.90 -22.60
C ASN A 109 11.62 17.89 -23.73
N LEU A 110 12.14 16.67 -23.61
CA LEU A 110 11.88 15.61 -24.58
C LEU A 110 10.37 15.35 -24.75
N CYS A 111 9.61 15.30 -23.66
CA CYS A 111 8.16 15.12 -23.73
C CYS A 111 7.45 16.28 -24.42
N ARG A 112 7.87 17.53 -24.19
CA ARG A 112 7.32 18.72 -24.88
C ARG A 112 7.60 18.69 -26.37
N ASP A 113 8.81 18.32 -26.75
CA ASP A 113 9.20 18.25 -28.16
C ASP A 113 8.40 17.17 -28.92
N MET A 114 7.89 16.17 -28.21
CA MET A 114 7.04 15.10 -28.75
C MET A 114 5.53 15.34 -28.57
N ASP A 115 5.13 16.51 -28.04
CA ASP A 115 3.72 16.83 -27.72
C ASP A 115 3.02 15.76 -26.85
N SER A 116 3.76 15.22 -25.89
CA SER A 116 3.25 14.21 -24.96
C SER A 116 2.23 14.81 -23.98
N GLU A 117 1.15 14.07 -23.68
CA GLU A 117 0.19 14.44 -22.63
C GLU A 117 0.86 14.60 -21.26
N HIS A 118 1.92 13.83 -21.01
CA HIS A 118 2.58 13.76 -19.73
C HIS A 118 4.05 14.15 -19.82
N GLU A 119 4.42 15.31 -19.27
CA GLU A 119 5.81 15.78 -19.24
C GLU A 119 6.63 15.28 -18.04
N ALA A 120 6.01 14.53 -17.12
CA ALA A 120 6.66 14.13 -15.87
C ALA A 120 6.30 12.71 -15.45
N LEU A 121 7.32 11.92 -15.12
CA LEU A 121 7.14 10.58 -14.58
C LEU A 121 6.83 10.59 -13.07
N LEU A 122 6.04 9.61 -12.65
CA LEU A 122 5.79 9.30 -11.25
C LEU A 122 6.95 8.49 -10.66
N PHE A 123 7.31 8.75 -9.41
CA PHE A 123 8.37 7.99 -8.75
C PHE A 123 7.87 6.60 -8.32
N TYR A 124 8.62 5.56 -8.66
CA TYR A 124 8.37 4.21 -8.18
C TYR A 124 8.92 4.01 -6.76
N SER A 125 8.16 3.36 -5.88
CA SER A 125 8.64 2.96 -4.56
C SER A 125 8.13 1.57 -4.20
N LYS A 126 9.06 0.64 -3.88
CA LYS A 126 8.72 -0.74 -3.47
C LYS A 126 7.77 -0.78 -2.26
N VAL A 127 7.82 0.24 -1.41
CA VAL A 127 7.01 0.33 -0.18
C VAL A 127 5.57 0.79 -0.47
N ARG A 128 5.35 1.51 -1.58
CA ARG A 128 4.02 1.94 -2.03
C ARG A 128 3.48 0.96 -3.06
N TRP A 129 2.63 0.05 -2.60
CA TRP A 129 2.08 -1.05 -3.40
C TRP A 129 1.39 -0.64 -4.71
N LEU A 130 0.72 0.52 -4.77
CA LEU A 130 0.12 1.04 -6.00
C LEU A 130 1.11 1.72 -6.97
N SER A 131 2.34 2.02 -6.52
CA SER A 131 3.26 2.84 -7.33
C SER A 131 3.64 2.16 -8.64
N LYS A 132 3.70 0.82 -8.68
CA LYS A 132 4.02 0.08 -9.91
C LYS A 132 2.98 0.32 -11.00
N GLY A 133 1.70 0.19 -10.68
CA GLY A 133 0.60 0.41 -11.64
C GLY A 133 0.55 1.87 -12.11
N ASN A 134 0.64 2.82 -11.19
CA ASN A 134 0.63 4.25 -11.53
C ASN A 134 1.78 4.65 -12.44
N VAL A 135 2.97 4.06 -12.24
CA VAL A 135 4.14 4.32 -13.08
C VAL A 135 3.94 3.77 -14.49
N VAL A 136 3.36 2.57 -14.61
CA VAL A 136 3.07 1.97 -15.92
C VAL A 136 2.07 2.84 -16.68
N ASN A 137 0.95 3.19 -16.06
CA ASN A 137 -0.04 4.08 -16.69
C ASN A 137 0.61 5.39 -17.14
N ARG A 138 1.41 6.05 -16.28
CA ARG A 138 2.10 7.29 -16.66
C ARG A 138 3.10 7.16 -17.82
N VAL A 139 3.61 5.97 -18.10
CA VAL A 139 4.57 5.74 -19.19
C VAL A 139 3.87 5.42 -20.51
N PHE A 140 2.66 4.85 -20.45
CA PHE A 140 1.94 4.35 -21.62
C PHE A 140 0.67 5.13 -21.98
N ASP A 141 0.15 5.95 -21.06
CA ASP A 141 -0.86 6.99 -21.32
C ASP A 141 -0.15 8.23 -21.89
#